data_AF-A0A536YF10-F1
#
_entry.id   AF-A0A536YF10-F1
#
_cell.length_a   1.000
_cell.length_b   1.000
_cell.length_c   1.000
_cell.angle_alpha   90.00
_cell.angle_beta   90.00
_cell.angle_gamma   90.00
#
_symmetry.space_group_name_H-M   'P 1'
#
loop_
_entity.id
_entity.type
_entity.pdbx_description
1 polymer ?
#
loop_
_entity_poly.entity_id
_entity_poly.type
_entity_poly.pdbx_seq_one_letter_code
_entity_poly.pdbx_strand_id
1 'polypeptide(L)' 'MLILNPHARDLGGFTVQRLLPAFPTKMIGPFIFFDHFGPIAFAPGEGAD' A
#
# COMPACT_ATOMS: atom_id res chain seq x y z
N MET A 1 5.07 -10.64 -19.87
CA MET A 1 5.52 -10.01 -18.62
C MET A 1 4.29 -9.56 -17.85
N LEU A 2 4.16 -9.91 -16.57
CA LEU A 2 3.07 -9.44 -15.74
C LEU A 2 3.43 -8.07 -15.14
N ILE A 3 2.55 -7.09 -15.27
CA ILE A 3 2.68 -5.77 -14.65
C ILE A 3 1.53 -5.62 -13.65
N LEU A 4 1.85 -5.34 -12.39
CA LEU A 4 0.87 -5.06 -11.35
C LEU A 4 0.70 -3.55 -11.21
N ASN A 5 -0.55 -3.08 -11.28
CA ASN A 5 -0.87 -1.69 -11.02
C ASN A 5 -1.33 -1.54 -9.57
N PRO A 6 -0.77 -0.59 -8.80
CA PRO A 6 -1.23 -0.34 -7.44
C PRO A 6 -2.64 0.26 -7.44
N HIS A 7 -3.34 0.12 -6.32
CA HIS A 7 -4.65 0.70 -6.10
C HIS A 7 -4.69 1.47 -4.78
N ALA A 8 -5.52 2.52 -4.74
CA ALA A 8 -5.71 3.30 -3.52
C ALA A 8 -6.35 2.43 -2.43
N ARG A 9 -5.78 2.48 -1.23
CA ARG A 9 -6.32 1.80 -0.06
C ARG A 9 -6.34 2.75 1.13
N ASP A 10 -7.53 3.01 1.65
CA ASP A 10 -7.72 3.77 2.89
C ASP A 10 -7.41 2.90 4.11
N LEU A 11 -6.59 3.42 5.03
CA LEU A 11 -6.19 2.80 6.29
C LEU A 11 -6.81 3.47 7.53
N GLY A 12 -7.78 4.37 7.37
CA GLY A 12 -8.49 5.00 8.49
C GLY A 12 -7.79 6.24 9.06
N GLY A 13 -7.06 6.97 8.21
CA GLY A 13 -6.34 8.20 8.58
C GLY A 13 -5.48 8.73 7.43
N PHE A 14 -5.10 7.84 6.52
CA PHE A 14 -4.46 8.18 5.25
C PHE A 14 -4.71 7.09 4.21
N THR A 15 -4.40 7.42 2.96
CA THR A 15 -4.46 6.51 1.83
C THR A 15 -3.05 6.09 1.40
N VAL A 16 -2.90 4.82 1.05
CA VAL A 16 -1.68 4.24 0.47
C VAL A 16 -1.94 3.73 -0.94
N GLN A 17 -0.86 3.48 -1.68
CA GLN A 17 -0.90 2.76 -2.94
C GLN A 17 -0.54 1.28 -2.69
N ARG A 18 -1.55 0.42 -2.65
CA ARG A 18 -1.41 -1.02 -2.41
C ARG A 18 -1.08 -1.76 -3.69
N LEU A 19 0.06 -2.45 -3.70
CA LEU A 19 0.47 -3.31 -4.81
C LEU A 19 0.14 -4.79 -4.54
N LEU A 20 0.24 -5.23 -3.28
CA LEU A 20 -0.13 -6.59 -2.85
C LEU A 20 -0.96 -6.54 -1.56
N PRO A 21 -2.00 -7.39 -1.43
CA PRO A 21 -2.53 -8.28 -2.46
C PRO A 21 -3.28 -7.54 -3.57
N ALA A 22 -3.14 -7.99 -4.81
CA ALA A 22 -3.93 -7.52 -5.96
C ALA A 22 -4.70 -8.68 -6.60
N PHE A 23 -5.67 -8.40 -7.47
CA PHE A 23 -6.26 -9.44 -8.32
C PHE A 23 -5.60 -9.38 -9.70
N PRO A 24 -5.14 -10.50 -10.29
CA PRO A 24 -5.21 -11.88 -9.78
C PRO A 24 -4.07 -12.28 -8.82
N THR A 25 -3.04 -11.45 -8.65
CA THR A 25 -1.82 -11.80 -7.92
C THR A 25 -1.87 -11.44 -6.45
N LYS A 26 -2.08 -12.43 -5.59
CA LYS A 26 -2.13 -12.25 -4.12
C LYS A 26 -0.76 -12.20 -3.45
N MET A 27 0.27 -12.78 -4.07
CA MET A 27 1.62 -12.87 -3.50
C MET A 27 2.71 -12.97 -4.59
N ILE A 28 3.95 -12.63 -4.24
CA ILE A 28 5.16 -12.84 -5.05
C ILE A 28 6.21 -13.51 -4.17
N GLY A 29 6.49 -14.80 -4.39
CA GLY A 29 7.40 -15.56 -3.51
C GLY A 29 6.95 -15.46 -2.04
N PRO A 30 7.80 -15.07 -1.08
CA PRO A 30 7.41 -14.91 0.32
C PRO A 30 6.61 -13.63 0.62
N PHE A 31 6.44 -12.73 -0.35
CA PHE A 31 5.81 -11.42 -0.13
C PHE A 31 4.30 -11.46 -0.39
N ILE A 32 3.50 -11.25 0.65
CA ILE A 32 2.02 -11.30 0.62
C ILE A 32 1.35 -9.93 0.77
N PHE A 33 2.13 -8.90 1.08
CA PHE A 33 1.66 -7.54 1.37
C PHE A 33 2.69 -6.52 0.92
N PHE A 34 2.24 -5.46 0.24
CA PHE A 34 3.09 -4.36 -0.18
C PHE A 34 2.27 -3.10 -0.38
N ASP A 35 2.53 -2.10 0.46
CA ASP A 35 1.93 -0.77 0.38
C ASP A 35 3.03 0.27 0.20
N HIS A 36 2.84 1.18 -0.75
CA HIS A 36 3.64 2.40 -0.86
C HIS A 36 2.92 3.53 -0.12
N PHE A 37 3.57 4.02 0.93
CA PHE A 37 3.08 5.11 1.76
C PHE A 37 3.47 6.45 1.16
N GLY A 38 2.48 7.29 0.89
CA GLY A 38 2.70 8.68 0.53
C GLY A 38 2.90 8.98 -0.97
N PRO A 39 3.40 10.19 -1.28
CA PRO A 39 3.98 11.15 -0.34
C PRO A 39 2.95 11.67 0.66
N ILE A 40 3.31 11.65 1.94
CA ILE A 40 2.47 12.16 3.03
C ILE A 40 3.35 12.86 4.05
N ALA A 41 2.86 13.95 4.62
CA ALA A 41 3.51 14.66 5.70
C ALA A 41 2.58 14.64 6.90
N PHE A 42 3.08 14.17 8.04
CA PHE A 42 2.38 14.23 9.32
C PHE A 42 2.88 15.46 10.09
N ALA A 43 1.98 16.16 10.78
CA ALA A 43 2.40 17.23 11.69
C ALA A 43 3.17 16.64 12.89
N PRO A 44 3.98 17.44 13.61
CA PRO A 44 4.64 16.96 14.82
C PRO A 44 3.62 16.39 15.82
N GLY A 45 3.78 15.12 16.20
CA GLY A 45 2.87 14.40 17.10
C GLY A 45 1.76 13.62 16.40
N GLU A 46 1.66 13.67 15.08
CA GLU A 46 0.75 12.84 14.27
C GLU A 46 1.52 11.69 13.60
N GLY A 47 0.84 10.57 13.34
CA GLY A 47 1.43 9.41 12.67
C GLY A 47 0.40 8.31 12.39
N ALA A 48 0.88 7.24 11.75
CA ALA A 48 0.16 5.98 11.65
C ALA A 48 0.56 5.10 12.85
N ASP A 49 -0.43 4.58 13.58
CA ASP A 49 -0.26 3.52 14.60
C ASP A 49 -0.49 2.14 13.96
#